data_AF-A0A3M1GXG2-F1
#
_entry.id   AF-A0A3M1GXG2-F1
#
_cell.length_a   1.000
_cell.length_b   1.000
_cell.length_c   1.000
_cell.angle_alpha   90.00
_cell.angle_beta   90.00
_cell.angle_gamma   90.00
#
_symmetry.space_group_name_H-M   'P 1'
#
loop_
_entity.id
_entity.type
_entity.pdbx_description
1 polymer ?
#
loop_
_entity_poly.entity_id
_entity_poly.type
_entity_poly.pdbx_seq_one_letter_code
_entity_poly.pdbx_strand_id
1 'polypeptide(L)'
;MVSVLPRDKPVPYPRPLKFLQGFTDRVLGMQQMAALKVGLLGAYLGRGLMLVLAAWVIANPFLKILGAAYLIKLAFEHLSQPDQPGEEEVLEAHRTAASAFWLVVLNVELADLAFSLDNVVAAVALSNELWVVMLGVALGIITMRFAAGIFTWMIRREPILETAAYIVVFNIGVELLIAEFYHVHFEAWQKFVISAATLILCVVYAHLSFLHILGPVFRWLGQGMGNMNELIDWALYPVVAVLKILFRKGMALYHRLAPAHFHHEENVDDELDTCAEEEEEERLVVLQ
;
A
#
# COMPACT_ATOMS: atom_id res chain seq x y z
N MET A 1 -5.65 -5.58 -7.60
CA MET A 1 -7.13 -5.42 -7.62
C MET A 1 -7.65 -5.27 -6.19
N VAL A 2 -8.48 -4.26 -5.85
CA VAL A 2 -9.08 -4.18 -4.50
C VAL A 2 -10.03 -5.35 -4.31
N SER A 3 -9.67 -6.30 -3.43
CA SER A 3 -10.51 -7.45 -3.12
C SER A 3 -11.84 -6.97 -2.52
N VAL A 4 -12.94 -7.46 -3.10
CA VAL A 4 -14.27 -7.10 -2.61
C VAL A 4 -14.53 -7.90 -1.35
N LEU A 5 -14.42 -7.24 -0.19
CA LEU A 5 -14.64 -7.87 1.10
C LEU A 5 -16.11 -8.26 1.29
N PRO A 6 -16.40 -9.51 1.71
CA PRO A 6 -17.77 -9.98 2.00
C PRO A 6 -18.48 -9.08 3.02
N ARG A 7 -19.79 -8.85 2.81
CA ARG A 7 -20.60 -7.98 3.69
C ARG A 7 -21.06 -8.67 4.97
N ASP A 8 -21.10 -10.00 4.97
CA ASP A 8 -21.82 -10.80 5.97
C ASP A 8 -20.91 -11.55 6.94
N LYS A 9 -19.62 -11.18 7.01
CA LYS A 9 -18.64 -11.82 7.90
C LYS A 9 -18.07 -10.82 8.91
N PRO A 10 -17.81 -11.24 10.17
CA PRO A 10 -17.11 -10.42 11.16
C PRO A 10 -15.64 -10.23 10.81
N VAL A 11 -14.98 -9.27 11.44
CA VAL A 11 -13.58 -8.92 11.18
C VAL A 11 -12.68 -10.08 11.62
N PRO A 12 -11.84 -10.63 10.72
CA PRO A 12 -10.94 -11.70 11.09
C PRO A 12 -9.69 -11.12 11.78
N TYR A 13 -9.64 -11.21 13.11
CA TYR A 13 -8.47 -10.81 13.90
C TYR A 13 -7.36 -11.89 13.84
N PRO A 14 -6.08 -11.51 13.68
CA PRO A 14 -4.98 -12.46 13.88
C PRO A 14 -4.96 -12.92 15.34
N ARG A 15 -4.53 -14.16 15.59
CA ARG A 15 -4.60 -14.83 16.91
C ARG A 15 -4.21 -13.95 18.13
N PRO A 16 -3.12 -13.15 18.13
CA PRO A 16 -2.77 -12.32 19.29
C PRO A 16 -3.71 -11.13 19.54
N LEU A 17 -4.48 -10.70 18.53
CA LEU A 17 -5.40 -9.57 18.61
C LEU A 17 -6.87 -9.99 18.85
N LYS A 18 -7.15 -11.29 19.05
CA LYS A 18 -8.51 -11.76 19.37
C LYS A 18 -9.08 -11.17 20.67
N PHE A 19 -8.23 -10.78 21.62
CA PHE A 19 -8.71 -10.14 22.87
C PHE A 19 -9.41 -8.79 22.60
N LEU A 20 -9.00 -8.09 21.54
CA LEU A 20 -9.60 -6.83 21.11
C LEU A 20 -10.94 -7.04 20.39
N GLN A 21 -11.26 -8.27 19.98
CA GLN A 21 -12.45 -8.59 19.20
C GLN A 21 -13.74 -8.16 19.90
N GLY A 22 -13.88 -8.44 21.22
CA GLY A 22 -15.09 -8.11 21.96
C GLY A 22 -15.39 -6.60 22.07
N PHE A 23 -14.35 -5.77 22.19
CA PHE A 23 -14.49 -4.31 22.19
C PHE A 23 -14.71 -3.77 20.77
N THR A 24 -13.98 -4.34 19.82
CA THR A 24 -13.90 -3.81 18.46
C THR A 24 -15.14 -4.17 17.65
N ASP A 25 -15.69 -5.38 17.78
CA ASP A 25 -16.93 -5.80 17.09
C ASP A 25 -18.13 -4.92 17.46
N ARG A 26 -18.18 -4.43 18.71
CA ARG A 26 -19.22 -3.51 19.19
C ARG A 26 -19.14 -2.13 18.54
N VAL A 27 -17.95 -1.70 18.13
CA VAL A 27 -17.68 -0.36 17.57
C VAL A 27 -17.56 -0.37 16.05
N LEU A 28 -17.01 -1.44 15.45
CA LEU A 28 -16.68 -1.54 14.04
C LEU A 28 -17.81 -2.10 13.16
N GLY A 29 -18.67 -2.96 13.68
CA GLY A 29 -19.73 -3.62 12.89
C GLY A 29 -19.18 -4.61 11.85
N MET A 30 -19.94 -4.86 10.78
CA MET A 30 -19.59 -5.80 9.70
C MET A 30 -18.30 -5.42 8.95
N GLN A 31 -17.63 -6.38 8.30
CA GLN A 31 -16.31 -6.25 7.65
C GLN A 31 -16.08 -4.95 6.85
N GLN A 32 -17.04 -4.47 6.06
CA GLN A 32 -16.89 -3.21 5.28
C GLN A 32 -16.89 -1.96 6.16
N MET A 33 -17.83 -1.86 7.11
CA MET A 33 -17.89 -0.71 8.03
C MET A 33 -16.69 -0.69 8.98
N ALA A 34 -16.23 -1.87 9.37
CA ALA A 34 -15.02 -2.07 10.14
C ALA A 34 -13.78 -1.59 9.37
N ALA A 35 -13.62 -2.00 8.12
CA ALA A 35 -12.53 -1.58 7.25
C ALA A 35 -12.50 -0.05 7.07
N LEU A 36 -13.67 0.56 6.87
CA LEU A 36 -13.78 2.00 6.71
C LEU A 36 -13.43 2.78 7.99
N LYS A 37 -13.88 2.32 9.17
CA LYS A 37 -13.59 2.95 10.46
C LYS A 37 -12.14 2.77 10.88
N VAL A 38 -11.60 1.56 10.76
CA VAL A 38 -10.18 1.26 11.04
C VAL A 38 -9.29 2.01 10.08
N GLY A 39 -9.63 2.04 8.78
CA GLY A 39 -8.89 2.83 7.81
C GLY A 39 -8.95 4.33 8.09
N LEU A 40 -10.06 4.85 8.66
CA LEU A 40 -10.13 6.27 9.04
C LEU A 40 -9.25 6.57 10.25
N LEU A 41 -9.34 5.74 11.28
CA LEU A 41 -8.55 5.88 12.51
C LEU A 41 -7.05 5.72 12.20
N GLY A 42 -6.71 4.70 11.39
CA GLY A 42 -5.38 4.45 10.85
C GLY A 42 -4.88 5.63 10.04
N ALA A 43 -5.69 6.22 9.16
CA ALA A 43 -5.29 7.41 8.41
C ALA A 43 -4.93 8.60 9.31
N TYR A 44 -5.71 8.89 10.36
CA TYR A 44 -5.38 9.98 11.29
C TYR A 44 -4.09 9.71 12.08
N LEU A 45 -3.93 8.50 12.63
CA LEU A 45 -2.72 8.12 13.37
C LEU A 45 -1.50 8.06 12.47
N GLY A 46 -1.64 7.42 11.31
CA GLY A 46 -0.63 7.28 10.29
C GLY A 46 -0.16 8.63 9.76
N ARG A 47 -1.06 9.60 9.58
CA ARG A 47 -0.70 10.96 9.14
C ARG A 47 0.05 11.76 10.22
N GLY A 48 -0.32 11.58 11.49
CA GLY A 48 0.44 12.12 12.63
C GLY A 48 1.85 11.50 12.75
N LEU A 49 1.96 10.18 12.55
CA LEU A 49 3.25 9.48 12.55
C LEU A 49 4.10 9.88 11.33
N MET A 50 3.49 10.00 10.15
CA MET A 50 4.16 10.40 8.92
C MET A 50 4.74 11.80 8.99
N LEU A 51 4.10 12.74 9.69
CA LEU A 51 4.70 14.06 9.95
C LEU A 51 6.10 13.94 10.57
N VAL A 52 6.23 13.08 11.58
CA VAL A 52 7.50 12.86 12.30
C VAL A 52 8.49 12.07 11.42
N LEU A 53 8.03 11.01 10.75
CA LEU A 53 8.87 10.21 9.87
C LEU A 53 9.35 11.00 8.65
N ALA A 54 8.49 11.84 8.06
CA ALA A 54 8.82 12.66 6.90
C ALA A 54 9.91 13.67 7.24
N ALA A 55 9.85 14.33 8.41
CA ALA A 55 10.93 15.20 8.87
C ALA A 55 12.27 14.45 8.94
N TRP A 56 12.25 13.20 9.42
CA TRP A 56 13.43 12.35 9.47
C TRP A 56 13.89 11.89 8.07
N VAL A 57 12.98 11.53 7.16
CA VAL A 57 13.30 11.18 5.76
C VAL A 57 13.91 12.36 5.02
N ILE A 58 13.35 13.56 5.17
CA ILE A 58 13.85 14.80 4.54
C ILE A 58 15.26 15.15 5.04
N ALA A 59 15.57 14.86 6.32
CA ALA A 59 16.88 15.08 6.89
C ALA A 59 17.96 14.11 6.37
N ASN A 60 17.57 12.97 5.77
CA ASN A 60 18.50 11.94 5.32
C ASN A 60 18.53 11.82 3.78
N PRO A 61 19.55 12.39 3.10
CA PRO A 61 19.76 12.29 1.65
C PRO A 61 19.64 10.86 1.10
N PHE A 62 20.22 9.90 1.82
CA PHE A 62 20.21 8.49 1.42
C PHE A 62 18.79 7.92 1.30
N LEU A 63 17.87 8.31 2.19
CA LEU A 63 16.49 7.85 2.15
C LEU A 63 15.73 8.45 0.96
N LYS A 64 16.06 9.70 0.58
CA LYS A 64 15.48 10.33 -0.62
C LYS A 64 15.91 9.62 -1.89
N ILE A 65 17.21 9.33 -2.02
CA ILE A 65 17.75 8.60 -3.18
C ILE A 65 17.13 7.21 -3.27
N LEU A 66 17.02 6.50 -2.14
CA LEU A 66 16.42 5.18 -2.09
C LEU A 66 14.93 5.21 -2.43
N GLY A 67 14.18 6.18 -1.91
CA GLY A 67 12.77 6.38 -2.24
C GLY A 67 12.58 6.71 -3.72
N ALA A 68 13.39 7.60 -4.27
CA ALA A 68 13.35 7.97 -5.69
C ALA A 68 13.67 6.78 -6.61
N ALA A 69 14.71 6.00 -6.27
CA ALA A 69 15.06 4.77 -6.99
C ALA A 69 13.92 3.74 -6.94
N TYR A 70 13.24 3.61 -5.80
CA TYR A 70 12.09 2.73 -5.66
C TYR A 70 10.90 3.16 -6.52
N LEU A 71 10.56 4.46 -6.54
CA LEU A 71 9.47 4.99 -7.39
C LEU A 71 9.75 4.75 -8.88
N ILE A 72 11.01 4.96 -9.28
CA ILE A 72 11.46 4.71 -10.64
C ILE A 72 11.33 3.23 -10.99
N LYS A 73 11.79 2.33 -10.11
CA LYS A 73 11.64 0.88 -10.28
C LYS A 73 10.16 0.50 -10.45
N LEU A 74 9.30 0.98 -9.56
CA LEU A 74 7.88 0.68 -9.54
C LEU A 74 7.20 1.08 -10.86
N ALA A 75 7.54 2.27 -11.39
CA ALA A 75 7.03 2.70 -12.67
C ALA A 75 7.55 1.84 -13.84
N PHE A 76 8.82 1.46 -13.83
CA PHE A 76 9.39 0.63 -14.89
C PHE A 76 8.86 -0.79 -14.90
N GLU A 77 8.69 -1.40 -13.74
CA GLU A 77 8.14 -2.74 -13.61
C GLU A 77 6.74 -2.81 -14.26
N HIS A 78 5.92 -1.79 -14.02
CA HIS A 78 4.60 -1.69 -14.62
C HIS A 78 4.64 -1.34 -16.12
N LEU A 79 5.50 -0.42 -16.55
CA LEU A 79 5.57 0.01 -17.96
C LEU A 79 6.27 -1.00 -18.88
N SER A 80 7.10 -1.89 -18.34
CA SER A 80 7.86 -2.88 -19.10
C SER A 80 7.09 -4.19 -19.35
N GLN A 81 5.93 -4.39 -18.73
CA GLN A 81 5.06 -5.55 -18.94
C GLN A 81 3.73 -5.10 -19.56
N PRO A 82 3.65 -4.96 -20.90
CA PRO A 82 2.37 -4.71 -21.55
C PRO A 82 1.52 -5.98 -21.47
N ASP A 83 0.31 -5.85 -20.96
CA ASP A 83 -0.78 -6.84 -21.02
C ASP A 83 -0.77 -8.05 -20.05
N GLN A 84 -0.17 -7.92 -18.87
CA GLN A 84 -0.60 -8.78 -17.75
C GLN A 84 -1.28 -7.94 -16.68
N PRO A 85 -2.53 -8.24 -16.28
CA PRO A 85 -3.11 -7.64 -15.08
C PRO A 85 -2.18 -8.02 -13.94
N GLY A 86 -1.45 -7.04 -13.40
CA GLY A 86 -0.28 -7.26 -12.56
C GLY A 86 -0.44 -8.50 -11.68
N GLU A 87 0.33 -9.54 -11.98
CA GLU A 87 0.48 -10.66 -11.07
C GLU A 87 1.02 -10.04 -9.79
N GLU A 88 0.16 -9.97 -8.77
CA GLU A 88 0.54 -9.61 -7.41
C GLU A 88 1.44 -10.75 -6.87
N GLU A 89 2.62 -10.94 -7.47
CA GLU A 89 3.64 -11.89 -7.03
C GLU A 89 4.44 -11.27 -5.88
N VAL A 90 3.72 -10.83 -4.84
CA VAL A 90 4.29 -10.54 -3.54
C VAL A 90 3.41 -11.20 -2.50
N LEU A 91 3.77 -12.44 -2.13
CA LEU A 91 3.27 -13.25 -1.00
C LEU A 91 2.05 -14.15 -1.25
N GLU A 92 2.02 -14.89 -2.36
CA GLU A 92 1.22 -16.13 -2.52
C GLU A 92 1.81 -17.32 -1.71
N ALA A 93 2.53 -17.06 -0.61
CA ALA A 93 2.97 -18.10 0.32
C ALA A 93 2.02 -18.12 1.54
N HIS A 94 1.03 -19.00 1.49
CA HIS A 94 0.13 -19.40 2.60
C HIS A 94 -0.61 -18.25 3.31
N ARG A 95 -1.70 -17.74 2.73
CA ARG A 95 -2.54 -16.72 3.38
C ARG A 95 -3.94 -17.22 3.75
N THR A 96 -4.26 -17.17 5.04
CA THR A 96 -5.64 -17.27 5.54
C THR A 96 -6.42 -15.99 5.18
N ALA A 97 -7.74 -16.05 5.08
CA ALA A 97 -8.59 -14.88 4.77
C ALA A 97 -8.38 -13.68 5.70
N ALA A 98 -7.91 -13.92 6.93
CA ALA A 98 -7.48 -12.89 7.86
C ALA A 98 -6.31 -12.06 7.32
N SER A 99 -5.25 -12.72 6.86
CA SER A 99 -4.07 -12.04 6.33
C SER A 99 -4.39 -11.23 5.06
N ALA A 100 -5.25 -11.74 4.18
CA ALA A 100 -5.67 -11.02 2.97
C ALA A 100 -6.34 -9.67 3.31
N PHE A 101 -7.22 -9.63 4.32
CA PHE A 101 -7.85 -8.39 4.76
C PHE A 101 -6.83 -7.35 5.27
N TRP A 102 -5.96 -7.76 6.19
CA TRP A 102 -4.97 -6.84 6.79
C TRP A 102 -3.96 -6.32 5.77
N LEU A 103 -3.63 -7.10 4.74
CA LEU A 103 -2.74 -6.66 3.68
C LEU A 103 -3.39 -5.68 2.70
N VAL A 104 -4.67 -5.84 2.42
CA VAL A 104 -5.42 -4.84 1.64
C VAL A 104 -5.50 -3.53 2.43
N VAL A 105 -5.80 -3.60 3.73
CA VAL A 105 -5.81 -2.41 4.60
C VAL A 105 -4.43 -1.75 4.62
N LEU A 106 -3.35 -2.53 4.79
CA LEU A 106 -1.98 -2.03 4.80
C LEU A 106 -1.60 -1.36 3.47
N ASN A 107 -1.95 -1.96 2.33
CA ASN A 107 -1.64 -1.38 1.02
C ASN A 107 -2.38 -0.05 0.80
N VAL A 108 -3.65 0.02 1.20
CA VAL A 108 -4.44 1.26 1.14
C VAL A 108 -3.87 2.31 2.08
N GLU A 109 -3.47 1.93 3.30
CA GLU A 109 -2.85 2.83 4.26
C GLU A 109 -1.49 3.33 3.76
N LEU A 110 -0.62 2.46 3.23
CA LEU A 110 0.67 2.86 2.66
C LEU A 110 0.51 3.82 1.47
N ALA A 111 -0.46 3.58 0.60
CA ALA A 111 -0.77 4.48 -0.50
C ALA A 111 -1.26 5.85 0.01
N ASP A 112 -2.15 5.87 1.02
CA ASP A 112 -2.62 7.10 1.66
C ASP A 112 -1.47 7.84 2.37
N LEU A 113 -0.56 7.11 3.02
CA LEU A 113 0.62 7.67 3.68
C LEU A 113 1.57 8.33 2.67
N ALA A 114 1.87 7.65 1.56
CA ALA A 114 2.72 8.18 0.50
C ALA A 114 2.15 9.50 -0.07
N PHE A 115 0.85 9.53 -0.36
CA PHE A 115 0.18 10.74 -0.86
C PHE A 115 0.02 11.83 0.22
N SER A 116 -0.13 11.43 1.48
CA SER A 116 -0.28 12.37 2.58
C SER A 116 1.00 13.17 2.85
N LEU A 117 2.17 12.62 2.53
CA LEU A 117 3.48 13.24 2.78
C LEU A 117 3.60 14.58 2.05
N ASP A 118 3.23 14.63 0.78
CA ASP A 118 3.32 15.86 -0.02
C ASP A 118 2.37 16.95 0.50
N ASN A 119 1.13 16.57 0.81
CA ASN A 119 0.13 17.52 1.31
C ASN A 119 0.46 18.03 2.73
N VAL A 120 1.09 17.20 3.55
CA VAL A 120 1.54 17.56 4.90
C VAL A 120 2.73 18.52 4.84
N VAL A 121 3.74 18.22 4.01
CA VAL A 121 4.90 19.08 3.80
C VAL A 121 4.45 20.46 3.26
N ALA A 122 3.50 20.48 2.33
CA ALA A 122 2.92 21.72 1.82
C ALA A 122 2.17 22.51 2.90
N ALA A 123 1.39 21.84 3.77
CA ALA A 123 0.65 22.50 4.84
C ALA A 123 1.57 23.13 5.89
N VAL A 124 2.63 22.43 6.30
CA VAL A 124 3.64 22.93 7.24
C VAL A 124 4.46 24.07 6.63
N ALA A 125 4.74 24.02 5.32
CA ALA A 125 5.42 25.11 4.63
C ALA A 125 4.56 26.39 4.52
N LEU A 126 3.23 26.26 4.56
CA LEU A 126 2.30 27.38 4.39
C LEU A 126 2.01 28.14 5.69
N SER A 127 2.06 27.48 6.84
CA SER A 127 1.76 28.12 8.13
C SER A 127 2.49 27.45 9.29
N ASN A 128 3.02 28.28 10.20
CA ASN A 128 3.61 27.83 11.46
C ASN A 128 2.56 27.52 12.54
N GLU A 129 1.30 27.88 12.31
CA GLU A 129 0.22 27.67 13.28
C GLU A 129 -0.30 26.24 13.21
N LEU A 130 0.02 25.43 14.22
CA LEU A 130 -0.33 24.02 14.28
C LEU A 130 -1.83 23.76 14.10
N TRP A 131 -2.72 24.63 14.61
CA TRP A 131 -4.15 24.45 14.41
C TRP A 131 -4.61 24.62 12.96
N VAL A 132 -3.95 25.49 12.19
CA VAL A 132 -4.24 25.68 10.76
C VAL A 132 -3.78 24.43 9.98
N VAL A 133 -2.58 23.93 10.30
CA VAL A 133 -2.05 22.70 9.70
C VAL A 133 -2.95 21.51 10.00
N MET A 134 -3.38 21.35 11.27
CA MET A 134 -4.27 20.26 11.68
C MET A 134 -5.63 20.29 10.96
N LEU A 135 -6.21 21.49 10.77
CA LEU A 135 -7.44 21.66 10.00
C LEU A 135 -7.25 21.32 8.51
N GLY A 136 -6.16 21.78 7.91
CA GLY A 136 -5.82 21.47 6.52
C GLY A 136 -5.59 19.97 6.30
N VAL A 137 -4.91 19.31 7.24
CA VAL A 137 -4.72 17.86 7.25
C VAL A 137 -6.05 17.13 7.37
N ALA A 138 -6.94 17.53 8.28
CA ALA A 138 -8.25 16.91 8.46
C ALA A 138 -9.13 17.04 7.20
N LEU A 139 -9.19 18.24 6.61
CA LEU A 139 -9.88 18.47 5.33
C LEU A 139 -9.24 17.68 4.18
N GLY A 140 -7.92 17.57 4.19
CA GLY A 140 -7.14 16.76 3.27
C GLY A 140 -7.57 15.30 3.30
N ILE A 141 -7.61 14.66 4.47
CA ILE A 141 -8.04 13.26 4.62
C ILE A 141 -9.44 13.05 4.02
N ILE A 142 -10.40 13.93 4.34
CA ILE A 142 -11.78 13.82 3.85
C ILE A 142 -11.82 13.90 2.32
N THR A 143 -11.12 14.90 1.76
CA THR A 143 -11.09 15.15 0.32
C THR A 143 -10.39 14.02 -0.45
N MET A 144 -9.22 13.58 0.02
CA MET A 144 -8.47 12.47 -0.59
C MET A 144 -9.27 11.17 -0.58
N ARG A 145 -9.97 10.88 0.53
CA ARG A 145 -10.77 9.66 0.64
C ARG A 145 -11.94 9.63 -0.34
N PHE A 146 -12.60 10.76 -0.53
CA PHE A 146 -13.65 10.88 -1.54
C PHE A 146 -13.08 10.76 -2.96
N ALA A 147 -11.94 11.40 -3.22
CA ALA A 147 -11.25 11.36 -4.50
C ALA A 147 -10.79 9.94 -4.88
N ALA A 148 -10.27 9.15 -3.93
CA ALA A 148 -9.83 7.77 -4.18
C ALA A 148 -10.95 6.87 -4.71
N GLY A 149 -12.19 7.07 -4.23
CA GLY A 149 -13.37 6.37 -4.77
C GLY A 149 -13.64 6.73 -6.23
N ILE A 150 -13.55 8.03 -6.56
CA ILE A 150 -13.73 8.53 -7.94
C ILE A 150 -12.62 8.01 -8.85
N PHE A 151 -11.35 8.07 -8.43
CA PHE A 151 -10.22 7.59 -9.21
C PHE A 151 -10.30 6.08 -9.45
N THR A 152 -10.68 5.30 -8.45
CA THR A 152 -10.88 3.85 -8.62
C THR A 152 -11.97 3.56 -9.65
N TRP A 153 -13.07 4.32 -9.61
CA TRP A 153 -14.13 4.20 -10.61
C TRP A 153 -13.64 4.60 -12.02
N MET A 154 -12.84 5.66 -12.12
CA MET A 154 -12.28 6.17 -13.38
C MET A 154 -11.32 5.17 -14.02
N ILE A 155 -10.39 4.60 -13.24
CA ILE A 155 -9.43 3.58 -13.70
C ILE A 155 -10.17 2.31 -14.16
N ARG A 156 -11.23 1.89 -13.45
CA ARG A 156 -12.05 0.74 -13.87
C ARG A 156 -12.76 0.97 -15.20
N ARG A 157 -13.09 2.22 -15.51
CA ARG A 157 -13.76 2.58 -16.76
C ARG A 157 -12.77 2.74 -17.92
N GLU A 158 -11.58 3.27 -17.63
CA GLU A 158 -10.55 3.58 -18.61
C GLU A 158 -9.19 3.07 -18.07
N PRO A 159 -8.77 1.84 -18.40
CA PRO A 159 -7.55 1.24 -17.85
C PRO A 159 -6.27 1.99 -18.24
N ILE A 160 -6.32 2.81 -19.29
CA ILE A 160 -5.18 3.63 -19.72
C ILE A 160 -4.79 4.67 -18.64
N LEU A 161 -5.73 5.04 -17.75
CA LEU A 161 -5.42 5.93 -16.62
C LEU A 161 -4.45 5.29 -15.61
N GLU A 162 -4.42 3.96 -15.53
CA GLU A 162 -3.45 3.24 -14.70
C GLU A 162 -2.03 3.50 -15.19
N THR A 163 -1.77 3.28 -16.49
CA THR A 163 -0.48 3.56 -17.13
C THR A 163 -0.07 5.03 -16.96
N ALA A 164 -1.03 5.96 -17.12
CA ALA A 164 -0.78 7.39 -16.91
C ALA A 164 -0.32 7.69 -15.47
N ALA A 165 -0.93 7.04 -14.47
CA ALA A 165 -0.53 7.20 -13.07
C ALA A 165 0.92 6.72 -12.84
N TYR A 166 1.31 5.59 -13.42
CA TYR A 166 2.69 5.10 -13.33
C TYR A 166 3.71 6.02 -14.04
N ILE A 167 3.34 6.68 -15.15
CA ILE A 167 4.18 7.70 -15.78
C ILE A 167 4.35 8.93 -14.86
N VAL A 168 3.31 9.34 -14.15
CA VAL A 168 3.42 10.42 -13.15
C VAL A 168 4.34 10.01 -12.00
N VAL A 169 4.20 8.78 -11.48
CA VAL A 169 5.10 8.23 -10.44
C VAL A 169 6.55 8.21 -10.91
N PHE A 170 6.80 7.84 -12.18
CA PHE A 170 8.13 7.90 -12.79
C PHE A 170 8.71 9.33 -12.76
N ASN A 171 7.92 10.32 -13.18
CA ASN A 171 8.35 11.71 -13.16
C ASN A 171 8.70 12.20 -11.76
N ILE A 172 7.91 11.84 -10.74
CA ILE A 172 8.21 12.18 -9.34
C ILE A 172 9.54 11.57 -8.92
N GLY A 173 9.78 10.30 -9.22
CA GLY A 173 11.04 9.62 -8.92
C GLY A 173 12.25 10.30 -9.59
N VAL A 174 12.14 10.65 -10.87
CA VAL A 174 13.19 11.36 -11.61
C VAL A 174 13.43 12.76 -11.04
N GLU A 175 12.37 13.50 -10.75
CA GLU A 175 12.46 14.84 -10.14
C GLU A 175 13.20 14.79 -8.81
N LEU A 176 12.89 13.81 -7.94
CA LEU A 176 13.56 13.62 -6.66
C LEU A 176 15.06 13.33 -6.83
N LEU A 177 15.47 12.53 -7.81
CA LEU A 177 16.89 12.32 -8.10
C LEU A 177 17.57 13.60 -8.61
N ILE A 178 16.92 14.34 -9.50
CA ILE A 178 17.48 15.59 -10.04
C ILE A 178 17.66 16.61 -8.91
N ALA A 179 16.66 16.75 -8.05
CA ALA A 179 16.71 17.67 -6.91
C ALA A 179 17.86 17.32 -5.94
N GLU A 180 18.13 16.03 -5.73
CA GLU A 180 19.18 15.60 -4.81
C GLU A 180 20.59 15.67 -5.42
N PHE A 181 20.78 15.26 -6.68
CA PHE A 181 22.10 15.21 -7.32
C PHE A 181 22.55 16.54 -7.95
N TYR A 182 21.62 17.28 -8.55
CA TYR A 182 21.95 18.51 -9.27
C TYR A 182 21.62 19.77 -8.44
N HIS A 183 21.04 19.62 -7.25
CA HIS A 183 20.60 20.73 -6.39
C HIS A 183 19.75 21.79 -7.13
N VAL A 184 19.05 21.36 -8.18
CA VAL A 184 18.14 22.23 -8.94
C VAL A 184 16.80 22.23 -8.23
N HIS A 185 16.45 23.39 -7.66
CA HIS A 185 15.15 23.58 -7.04
C HIS A 185 14.15 24.04 -8.08
N PHE A 186 13.22 23.14 -8.45
CA PHE A 186 12.05 23.53 -9.25
C PHE A 186 11.05 24.28 -8.37
N GLU A 187 10.59 25.43 -8.86
CA GLU A 187 9.51 26.15 -8.20
C GLU A 187 8.21 25.34 -8.24
N ALA A 188 7.34 25.53 -7.23
CA ALA A 188 6.07 24.81 -7.12
C ALA A 188 5.23 24.88 -8.40
N TRP A 189 5.26 26.03 -9.08
CA TRP A 189 4.55 26.22 -10.35
C TRP A 189 5.11 25.34 -11.48
N GLN A 190 6.44 25.21 -11.57
CA GLN A 190 7.07 24.37 -12.60
C GLN A 190 6.72 22.90 -12.38
N LYS A 191 6.77 22.42 -11.13
CA LYS A 191 6.38 21.04 -10.78
C LYS A 191 4.94 20.75 -11.15
N PHE A 192 4.04 21.68 -10.82
CA PHE A 192 2.62 21.57 -11.16
C PHE A 192 2.41 21.52 -12.68
N VAL A 193 3.07 22.40 -13.44
CA VAL A 193 2.97 22.43 -14.90
C VAL A 193 3.51 21.15 -15.54
N ILE A 194 4.65 20.64 -15.08
CA ILE A 194 5.24 19.38 -15.58
C ILE A 194 4.30 18.21 -15.32
N SER A 195 3.74 18.13 -14.10
CA SER A 195 2.82 17.07 -13.72
C SER A 195 1.49 17.14 -14.49
N ALA A 196 0.91 18.33 -14.59
CA ALA A 196 -0.33 18.56 -15.34
C ALA A 196 -0.13 18.30 -16.84
N ALA A 197 0.96 18.77 -17.42
CA ALA A 197 1.31 18.54 -18.82
C ALA A 197 1.50 17.05 -19.11
N THR A 198 2.19 16.31 -18.24
CA THR A 198 2.35 14.85 -18.37
C THR A 198 0.99 14.15 -18.37
N LEU A 199 0.12 14.50 -17.43
CA LEU A 199 -1.19 13.88 -17.29
C LEU A 199 -2.07 14.17 -18.52
N ILE A 200 -2.10 15.43 -18.97
CA ILE A 200 -2.81 15.82 -20.20
C ILE A 200 -2.23 15.09 -21.40
N LEU A 201 -0.91 15.01 -21.54
CA LEU A 201 -0.25 14.31 -22.63
C LEU A 201 -0.61 12.83 -22.65
N CYS A 202 -0.64 12.15 -21.50
CA CYS A 202 -1.05 10.74 -21.40
C CYS A 202 -2.50 10.54 -21.82
N VAL A 203 -3.40 11.41 -21.37
CA VAL A 203 -4.83 11.36 -21.74
C VAL A 203 -5.03 11.66 -23.23
N VAL A 204 -4.31 12.63 -23.78
CA VAL A 204 -4.36 12.98 -25.21
C VAL A 204 -3.79 11.85 -26.07
N TYR A 205 -2.67 11.24 -25.65
CA TYR A 205 -2.11 10.05 -26.29
C TYR A 205 -3.11 8.89 -26.31
N ALA A 206 -3.83 8.68 -25.20
CA ALA A 206 -4.85 7.64 -25.07
C ALA A 206 -6.04 7.84 -26.02
N HIS A 207 -6.43 9.09 -26.28
CA HIS A 207 -7.61 9.39 -27.09
C HIS A 207 -7.30 9.58 -28.60
N LEU A 208 -6.08 10.03 -28.93
CA LEU A 208 -5.66 10.23 -30.33
C LEU A 208 -4.89 9.02 -30.87
N SER A 209 -5.59 8.19 -31.64
CA SER A 209 -5.06 6.97 -32.29
C SER A 209 -3.82 7.23 -33.17
N PHE A 210 -3.66 8.47 -33.66
CA PHE A 210 -2.55 8.90 -34.50
C PHE A 210 -1.20 8.90 -33.77
N LEU A 211 -1.16 9.05 -32.44
CA LEU A 211 0.10 9.08 -31.69
C LEU A 211 0.71 7.69 -31.43
N HIS A 212 -0.04 6.60 -31.65
CA HIS A 212 0.51 5.22 -31.56
C HIS A 212 1.65 4.95 -32.57
N ILE A 213 1.89 5.87 -33.51
CA ILE A 213 3.06 5.89 -34.39
C ILE A 213 4.40 5.96 -33.62
N LEU A 214 4.38 6.41 -32.36
CA LEU A 214 5.52 6.39 -31.45
C LEU A 214 5.77 5.01 -30.81
N GLY A 215 4.94 3.99 -31.09
CA GLY A 215 5.11 2.62 -30.61
C GLY A 215 6.52 2.02 -30.79
N PRO A 216 7.29 2.31 -31.86
CA PRO A 216 8.68 1.88 -31.97
C PRO A 216 9.61 2.55 -30.95
N VAL A 217 9.39 3.83 -30.64
CA VAL A 217 10.15 4.59 -29.63
C VAL A 217 9.85 4.04 -28.24
N PHE A 218 8.58 3.77 -27.92
CA PHE A 218 8.20 3.15 -26.64
C PHE A 218 8.82 1.75 -26.45
N ARG A 219 8.89 0.93 -27.51
CA ARG A 219 9.57 -0.38 -27.45
C ARG A 219 11.08 -0.26 -27.26
N TRP A 220 11.71 0.68 -27.94
CA TRP A 220 13.14 0.97 -27.75
C TRP A 220 13.42 1.51 -26.34
N LEU A 221 12.55 2.37 -25.82
CA LEU A 221 12.59 2.82 -24.43
C LEU A 221 12.44 1.62 -23.49
N GLY A 222 11.52 0.69 -23.77
CA GLY A 222 11.34 -0.58 -23.05
C GLY A 222 12.61 -1.41 -22.92
N GLN A 223 13.36 -1.52 -24.01
CA GLN A 223 14.66 -2.19 -24.00
C GLN A 223 15.71 -1.45 -23.19
N GLY A 224 15.73 -0.11 -23.23
CA GLY A 224 16.56 0.69 -22.32
C GLY A 224 16.15 0.56 -20.85
N MET A 225 14.84 0.40 -20.58
CA MET A 225 14.25 0.30 -19.25
C MET A 225 14.59 -1.03 -18.54
N GLY A 226 14.69 -2.14 -19.28
CA GLY A 226 15.08 -3.44 -18.72
C GLY A 226 16.49 -3.44 -18.10
N ASN A 227 17.47 -2.87 -18.81
CA ASN A 227 18.84 -2.74 -18.31
C ASN A 227 18.92 -1.85 -17.05
N MET A 228 18.03 -0.87 -16.94
CA MET A 228 17.99 0.04 -15.81
C MET A 228 17.37 -0.61 -14.56
N ASN A 229 16.42 -1.54 -14.73
CA ASN A 229 15.92 -2.35 -13.63
C ASN A 229 17.05 -3.21 -13.02
N GLU A 230 17.90 -3.83 -13.85
CA GLU A 230 19.04 -4.62 -13.39
C GLU A 230 20.07 -3.77 -12.62
N LEU A 231 20.30 -2.53 -13.07
CA LEU A 231 21.15 -1.57 -12.38
C LEU A 231 20.56 -1.13 -11.02
N ILE A 232 19.26 -0.84 -10.97
CA ILE A 232 18.57 -0.43 -9.74
C ILE A 232 18.52 -1.59 -8.75
N ASP A 233 18.23 -2.81 -9.21
CA ASP A 233 18.22 -4.00 -8.37
C ASP A 233 19.60 -4.28 -7.80
N TRP A 234 20.66 -4.17 -8.60
CA TRP A 234 22.03 -4.26 -8.10
C TRP A 234 22.36 -3.20 -7.04
N ALA A 235 21.94 -1.95 -7.26
CA ALA A 235 22.18 -0.85 -6.32
C ALA A 235 21.38 -0.98 -5.01
N LEU A 236 20.14 -1.50 -5.07
CA LEU A 236 19.26 -1.67 -3.91
C LEU A 236 19.50 -2.97 -3.16
N TYR A 237 20.05 -4.01 -3.80
CA TYR A 237 20.32 -5.32 -3.22
C TYR A 237 21.01 -5.29 -1.84
N PRO A 238 22.12 -4.55 -1.62
CA PRO A 238 22.80 -4.53 -0.32
C PRO A 238 21.90 -3.95 0.78
N VAL A 239 21.12 -2.91 0.47
CA VAL A 239 20.23 -2.28 1.45
C VAL A 239 19.08 -3.21 1.82
N VAL A 240 18.44 -3.80 0.81
CA VAL A 240 17.33 -4.75 1.01
C VAL A 240 17.81 -5.99 1.77
N ALA A 241 19.01 -6.50 1.46
CA ALA A 241 19.60 -7.62 2.17
C ALA A 241 19.82 -7.31 3.67
N VAL A 242 20.38 -6.14 3.99
CA VAL A 242 20.56 -5.69 5.38
C VAL A 242 19.23 -5.57 6.10
N LEU A 243 18.24 -4.94 5.46
CA LEU A 243 16.90 -4.78 6.03
C LEU A 243 16.23 -6.14 6.31
N LYS A 244 16.34 -7.08 5.37
CA LYS A 244 15.80 -8.44 5.50
C LYS A 244 16.47 -9.22 6.64
N ILE A 245 17.77 -9.05 6.82
CA ILE A 245 18.52 -9.64 7.94
C ILE A 245 18.06 -9.06 9.28
N LEU A 246 17.93 -7.73 9.37
CA LEU A 246 17.44 -7.04 10.57
C LEU A 246 16.02 -7.50 10.92
N PHE A 247 15.13 -7.56 9.93
CA PHE A 247 13.76 -8.00 10.12
C PHE A 247 13.67 -9.46 10.57
N ARG A 248 14.47 -10.36 9.98
CA ARG A 248 14.53 -11.78 10.39
C ARG A 248 15.03 -11.93 11.82
N LYS A 249 16.05 -11.16 12.22
CA LYS A 249 16.56 -11.16 13.61
C LYS A 249 15.54 -10.58 14.59
N GLY A 250 14.86 -9.48 14.22
CA GLY A 250 13.81 -8.88 15.03
C GLY A 250 12.61 -9.81 15.23
N MET A 251 12.17 -10.49 14.18
CA MET A 251 11.09 -11.48 14.25
C MET A 251 11.50 -12.70 15.09
N ALA A 252 12.74 -13.18 14.96
CA ALA A 252 13.27 -14.24 15.82
C ALA A 252 13.37 -13.82 17.30
N LEU A 253 13.68 -12.54 17.57
CA LEU A 253 13.71 -11.98 18.91
C LEU A 253 12.30 -11.83 19.49
N TYR A 254 11.34 -11.38 18.70
CA TYR A 254 9.92 -11.32 19.07
C TYR A 254 9.39 -12.70 19.48
N HIS A 255 9.69 -13.73 18.69
CA HIS A 255 9.30 -15.10 19.04
C HIS A 255 9.98 -15.64 20.30
N ARG A 256 11.17 -15.14 20.66
CA ARG A 256 11.86 -15.50 21.90
C ARG A 256 11.37 -14.75 23.14
N LEU A 257 10.83 -13.54 22.96
CA LEU A 257 10.32 -12.69 24.04
C LEU A 257 8.79 -12.79 24.21
N ALA A 258 8.11 -13.48 23.27
CA ALA A 258 6.70 -13.78 23.41
C ALA A 258 6.49 -14.65 24.67
N PRO A 259 5.68 -14.20 25.65
CA PRO A 259 5.48 -14.95 26.88
C PRO A 259 4.89 -16.33 26.56
N ALA A 260 5.54 -17.35 27.10
CA ALA A 260 5.11 -18.74 27.05
C ALA A 260 3.82 -18.93 27.87
N HIS A 261 2.67 -18.56 27.29
CA HIS A 261 1.36 -19.07 27.67
C HIS A 261 0.77 -19.93 26.54
N PHE A 262 1.64 -20.67 25.86
CA PHE A 262 1.36 -21.37 24.60
C PHE A 262 1.79 -22.83 24.65
N HIS A 263 1.30 -23.63 25.62
CA HIS A 263 1.54 -25.08 25.60
C HIS A 263 0.42 -25.97 26.17
N HIS A 264 -0.84 -25.50 26.32
CA HIS A 264 -1.89 -26.37 26.88
C HIS A 264 -3.23 -26.49 26.15
N GLU A 265 -3.38 -25.98 24.93
CA GLU A 265 -4.67 -26.07 24.19
C GLU A 265 -4.57 -26.83 22.86
N GLU A 266 -3.65 -27.81 22.74
CA GLU A 266 -3.62 -28.73 21.59
C GLU A 266 -4.45 -30.01 21.83
N ASN A 267 -5.12 -30.13 22.99
CA ASN A 267 -5.78 -31.37 23.41
C ASN A 267 -7.30 -31.27 23.61
N VAL A 268 -7.93 -30.15 23.28
CA VAL A 268 -9.38 -29.93 23.54
C VAL A 268 -10.24 -30.12 22.28
N ASP A 269 -9.65 -29.98 21.08
CA ASP A 269 -10.41 -30.13 19.83
C ASP A 269 -10.64 -31.61 19.45
N ASP A 270 -9.77 -32.56 19.87
CA ASP A 270 -9.95 -34.01 19.63
C ASP A 270 -11.00 -34.66 20.56
N GLU A 271 -11.16 -34.16 21.80
CA GLU A 271 -12.15 -34.69 22.76
C GLU A 271 -13.60 -34.28 22.41
N LEU A 272 -13.78 -33.14 21.72
CA LEU A 272 -15.10 -32.64 21.31
C LEU A 272 -15.64 -33.32 20.04
N ASP A 273 -14.78 -33.73 19.10
CA ASP A 273 -15.19 -34.49 17.92
C ASP A 273 -15.54 -35.95 18.27
N THR A 274 -14.83 -36.56 19.22
CA THR A 274 -15.12 -37.95 19.65
C THR A 274 -16.47 -38.07 20.36
N CYS A 275 -16.86 -37.09 21.19
CA CYS A 275 -18.18 -37.08 21.83
C CYS A 275 -19.34 -36.76 20.86
N ALA A 276 -19.08 -36.06 19.75
CA ALA A 276 -20.10 -35.73 18.75
C ALA A 276 -20.43 -36.94 17.86
N GLU A 277 -19.45 -37.79 17.55
CA GLU A 277 -19.67 -39.02 16.79
C GLU A 277 -20.42 -40.11 17.61
N GLU A 278 -20.16 -40.23 18.92
CA GLU A 278 -20.89 -41.17 19.80
C GLU A 278 -22.37 -40.77 19.98
N GLU A 279 -22.70 -39.48 20.03
CA GLU A 279 -24.09 -39.00 20.15
C GLU A 279 -24.91 -39.18 18.85
N GLU A 280 -24.24 -39.23 17.70
CA GLU A 280 -24.87 -39.46 16.38
C GLU A 280 -25.12 -40.96 16.12
N GLU A 281 -24.21 -41.85 16.57
CA GLU A 281 -24.42 -43.30 16.55
C GLU A 281 -25.55 -43.74 17.51
N GLU A 282 -25.65 -43.20 18.72
CA GLU A 282 -26.75 -43.53 19.65
C GLU A 282 -28.12 -43.08 19.12
N ARG A 283 -28.21 -41.96 18.38
CA ARG A 283 -29.47 -41.52 17.75
C ARG A 283 -29.91 -42.39 16.58
N LEU A 284 -28.97 -42.99 15.86
CA LEU A 284 -29.26 -43.88 14.72
C LEU A 284 -29.77 -45.25 15.19
N VAL A 285 -29.31 -45.74 16.34
CA VAL A 285 -29.75 -47.02 16.92
C VAL A 285 -31.17 -46.94 17.51
N VAL A 286 -31.62 -45.77 17.96
CA VAL A 286 -32.97 -45.58 18.56
C VAL A 286 -34.07 -45.41 17.48
N LEU A 287 -33.71 -45.24 16.21
CA LEU A 287 -34.65 -45.04 15.08
C LEU A 287 -34.84 -46.28 14.18
N GLN A 288 -34.29 -47.44 14.54
CA GLN A 288 -34.57 -48.75 13.93
C GLN A 288 -35.34 -49.67 14.89
#